data_AF-A0A4R6FC89-F1
#
_entry.id   AF-A0A4R6FC89-F1
#
_cell.length_a   1.000
_cell.length_b   1.000
_cell.length_c   1.000
_cell.angle_alpha   90.00
_cell.angle_beta   90.00
_cell.angle_gamma   90.00
#
_symmetry.space_group_name_H-M   'P 1'
#
loop_
_entity.id
_entity.type
_entity.pdbx_description
1 polymer ?
#
loop_
_entity_poly.entity_id
_entity_poly.type
_entity_poly.pdbx_seq_one_letter_code
_entity_poly.pdbx_strand_id
1 'polypeptide(L)' 'RVKIRTTRRMMLDTYRENRNTGSIILIDESTKETVAAGMIV' A
#
# COMPACT_ATOMS: atom_id res chain seq x y z
N ARG A 1 1.54 3.62 -12.49
CA ARG A 1 0.90 2.32 -12.21
C ARG A 1 2.01 1.32 -11.95
N VAL A 2 2.07 0.72 -10.76
CA VAL A 2 3.15 -0.19 -10.33
C VAL A 2 2.54 -1.51 -9.82
N LYS A 3 3.27 -2.63 -9.92
CA LYS A 3 2.84 -3.91 -9.34
C LYS A 3 3.69 -4.20 -8.10
N ILE A 4 3.04 -4.39 -6.96
CA ILE A 4 3.70 -4.70 -5.69
C ILE A 4 3.35 -6.15 -5.33
N ARG A 5 4.35 -6.92 -4.88
CA ARG A 5 4.16 -8.28 -4.37
C ARG A 5 4.38 -8.27 -2.87
N THR A 6 3.40 -8.76 -2.13
CA THR A 6 3.47 -8.92 -0.68
C THR A 6 3.90 -10.35 -0.33
N THR A 7 4.50 -10.53 0.85
CA THR A 7 4.94 -11.85 1.35
C THR A 7 3.77 -12.77 1.68
N ARG A 8 2.62 -12.19 2.04
CA ARG A 8 1.37 -12.89 2.34
C ARG A 8 0.22 -12.27 1.55
N ARG A 9 -0.82 -13.07 1.29
CA ARG A 9 -2.07 -12.54 0.72
C ARG A 9 -2.72 -11.60 1.73
N MET A 10 -3.23 -10.48 1.24
CA MET A 10 -3.98 -9.50 2.02
C MET A 10 -5.31 -9.25 1.34
N MET A 11 -6.34 -8.93 2.11
CA MET A 11 -7.59 -8.42 1.57
C MET A 11 -7.36 -6.97 1.14
N LEU A 12 -7.57 -6.68 -0.13
CA LEU A 12 -7.29 -5.39 -0.75
C LEU A 12 -8.52 -4.97 -1.56
N ASP A 13 -8.95 -3.73 -1.36
CA ASP A 13 -10.01 -3.11 -2.14
C ASP A 13 -9.42 -1.95 -2.95
N THR A 14 -10.08 -1.54 -4.03
CA THR A 14 -9.65 -0.33 -4.74
C THR A 14 -9.92 0.89 -3.86
N TYR A 15 -9.07 1.91 -3.94
CA TYR A 15 -9.25 3.14 -3.15
C TYR A 15 -10.60 3.83 -3.42
N ARG A 16 -11.16 3.62 -4.61
CA ARG A 16 -12.46 4.14 -5.02
C ARG A 16 -13.62 3.48 -4.26
N GLU A 17 -13.49 2.20 -3.91
CA GLU A 17 -14.50 1.44 -3.15
C GLU A 17 -14.30 1.62 -1.65
N ASN A 18 -13.06 1.51 -1.17
CA ASN A 18 -12.73 1.66 0.24
C ASN A 18 -11.41 2.42 0.41
N ARG A 19 -11.49 3.63 0.96
CA ARG A 19 -10.31 4.48 1.18
C ARG A 19 -9.39 3.97 2.28
N ASN A 20 -9.89 3.14 3.19
CA ASN A 20 -9.10 2.60 4.29
C ASN A 20 -8.20 1.46 3.77
N THR A 21 -8.79 0.40 3.21
CA THR A 21 -8.08 -0.79 2.70
C THR A 21 -7.42 -0.57 1.33
N GLY A 22 -7.84 0.45 0.58
CA GLY A 22 -7.24 0.85 -0.69
C GLY A 22 -6.10 1.86 -0.56
N SER A 23 -5.74 2.29 0.66
CA SER A 23 -4.58 3.15 0.91
C SER A 23 -3.34 2.32 1.25
N ILE A 24 -2.17 2.74 0.80
CA ILE A 24 -0.90 2.08 1.13
C ILE A 24 0.17 3.11 1.47
N ILE A 25 0.99 2.78 2.47
CA ILE A 25 2.17 3.55 2.86
C ILE A 25 3.36 2.60 2.80
N LEU A 26 4.46 3.04 2.20
CA LEU A 26 5.73 2.35 2.23
C LEU A 26 6.62 3.01 3.27
N ILE A 27 7.15 2.18 4.16
CA ILE A 27 8.06 2.59 5.23
C ILE A 27 9.38 1.89 4.99
N ASP A 28 10.48 2.63 5.05
CA ASP A 28 11.81 2.04 5.00
C ASP A 28 12.14 1.33 6.32
N GLU A 29 12.64 0.10 6.24
CA GLU A 29 12.86 -0.71 7.44
C GLU A 29 14.07 -0.24 8.25
N SER A 30 15.08 0.37 7.61
CA SER A 30 16.33 0.80 8.25
C SER A 30 16.15 2.12 9.00
N THR A 31 15.48 3.09 8.38
CA THR A 31 15.31 4.47 8.88
C THR A 31 13.97 4.69 9.58
N LYS A 32 13.00 3.79 9.37
CA LYS A 32 11.60 3.92 9.81
C LYS A 32 10.88 5.15 9.25
N GLU A 33 11.43 5.76 8.20
CA GLU A 33 10.81 6.89 7.52
C GLU A 33 9.79 6.43 6.47
N THR A 34 8.76 7.26 6.26
CA THR A 34 7.80 7.06 5.19
C THR A 34 8.44 7.42 3.86
N VAL A 35 8.64 6.43 2.99
CA VAL A 35 9.27 6.65 1.67
C VAL A 35 8.27 6.92 0.57
N ALA A 36 7.03 6.42 0.71
CA ALA A 36 5.98 6.69 -0.25
C ALA A 36 4.58 6.50 0.35
N ALA A 37 3.61 7.17 -0.26
CA ALA A 37 2.19 6.92 -0.07
C ALA A 37 1.53 6.67 -1.43
N GLY A 38 0.53 5.81 -1.45
CA GLY A 38 -0.15 5.42 -2.68
C GLY A 38 -1.57 4.93 -2.44
N MET A 39 -2.24 4.64 -3.55
CA MET A 39 -3.61 4.14 -3.56
C MET A 39 -3.72 2.97 -4.54
N ILE A 40 -4.55 1.99 -4.21
CA ILE A 40 -4.83 0.82 -5.07
C ILE A 40 -5.81 1.24 -6.16
N VAL A 41 -5.42 1.00 -7.42
CA VAL A 41 -6.13 1.38 -8.65
C VAL A 41 -6.43 0.20 -9.54
#